data_AF-A0A9N9D0B5-F1
#
_entry.id   AF-A0A9N9D0B5-F1
#
_cell.length_a   1.000
_cell.length_b   1.000
_cell.length_c   1.000
_cell.angle_alpha   90.00
_cell.angle_beta   90.00
_cell.angle_gamma   90.00
#
_symmetry.space_group_name_H-M   'P 1'
#
loop_
_entity.id
_entity.type
_entity.pdbx_description
1 polymer ?
#
loop_
_entity_poly.entity_id
_entity_poly.type
_entity_poly.pdbx_seq_one_letter_code
_entity_poly.pdbx_strand_id
1 'polypeptide(L)'
;MDEFLNRINYYNVQLDKELSKYPHMRKLEQYTSVPKTYLAVGVAAFLFLMIFFNILGELLSDIIGWLYPAYVSFKAIENKNYANDAQLLTYW
;
A
#
# COMPACT_ATOMS: atom_id res chain seq x y z
N MET A 1 -33.51 -4.27 2.94
CA MET A 1 -32.56 -4.28 1.81
C MET A 1 -32.00 -2.88 1.57
N ASP A 2 -32.86 -1.86 1.46
CA ASP A 2 -32.45 -0.48 1.15
C ASP A 2 -31.55 0.15 2.22
N GLU A 3 -31.78 -0.16 3.50
CA GLU A 3 -30.91 0.33 4.59
C GLU A 3 -29.46 -0.16 4.45
N PHE A 4 -29.28 -1.42 4.04
CA PHE A 4 -27.95 -2.00 3.86
C PHE A 4 -27.22 -1.35 2.67
N LEU A 5 -27.93 -1.15 1.56
CA LEU A 5 -27.38 -0.45 0.39
C LEU A 5 -26.98 0.98 0.72
N ASN A 6 -27.79 1.68 1.52
CA ASN A 6 -27.49 3.03 1.98
C ASN A 6 -26.20 3.06 2.84
N ARG A 7 -26.00 2.07 3.71
CA ARG A 7 -24.76 1.96 4.51
C ARG A 7 -23.54 1.70 3.63
N ILE A 8 -23.64 0.82 2.63
CA ILE A 8 -22.55 0.56 1.69
C ILE A 8 -22.18 1.83 0.93
N ASN A 9 -23.18 2.52 0.37
CA ASN A 9 -22.96 3.77 -0.37
C ASN A 9 -22.33 4.85 0.52
N TYR A 10 -22.76 4.93 1.79
CA TYR A 10 -22.17 5.84 2.76
C TYR A 10 -20.68 5.57 2.99
N TYR A 11 -20.27 4.32 3.18
CA TYR A 11 -18.85 3.97 3.32
C TYR A 11 -18.07 4.17 2.01
N ASN A 12 -18.68 3.90 0.86
CA ASN A 12 -18.05 4.10 -0.44
C ASN A 12 -17.68 5.58 -0.64
N VAL A 13 -18.60 6.50 -0.36
CA VAL A 13 -18.36 7.95 -0.46
C VAL A 13 -17.29 8.42 0.52
N GLN A 14 -17.25 7.88 1.74
CA GLN A 14 -16.20 8.22 2.70
C GLN A 14 -14.82 7.75 2.24
N LEU A 15 -14.71 6.51 1.77
CA LEU A 15 -13.46 5.99 1.23
C LEU A 15 -13.02 6.78 0.00
N ASP A 16 -13.93 7.09 -0.92
CA ASP A 16 -13.63 7.89 -2.10
C ASP A 16 -13.03 9.25 -1.74
N LYS A 17 -13.58 9.91 -0.72
CA LYS A 17 -13.09 11.19 -0.20
C LYS A 17 -11.69 11.08 0.39
N GLU A 18 -11.43 10.04 1.18
CA GLU A 18 -10.11 9.79 1.79
C GLU A 18 -9.06 9.44 0.73
N LEU A 19 -9.40 8.57 -0.22
CA LEU A 19 -8.51 8.18 -1.31
C LEU A 19 -8.22 9.35 -2.26
N SER A 20 -9.17 10.26 -2.45
CA SER A 20 -9.00 11.46 -3.27
C SER A 20 -7.93 12.42 -2.76
N LYS A 21 -7.56 12.35 -1.47
CA LYS A 21 -6.46 13.16 -0.91
C LYS A 21 -5.12 12.82 -1.55
N TYR A 22 -4.97 11.61 -2.08
CA TYR A 22 -3.75 11.14 -2.71
C TYR A 22 -3.79 11.36 -4.23
N PRO A 23 -2.93 12.22 -4.80
CA PRO A 23 -2.94 12.52 -6.23
C PRO A 23 -2.63 11.30 -7.11
N HIS A 24 -1.87 10.33 -6.59
CA HIS A 24 -1.57 9.08 -7.29
C HIS A 24 -2.82 8.21 -7.50
N MET A 25 -3.72 8.15 -6.51
CA MET A 25 -4.96 7.37 -6.62
C MET A 25 -5.90 7.95 -7.68
N ARG A 26 -5.95 9.28 -7.78
CA ARG A 26 -6.72 9.97 -8.82
C ARG A 26 -6.17 9.71 -10.22
N LYS A 27 -4.84 9.67 -10.37
CA LYS A 27 -4.22 9.32 -11.66
C LYS A 27 -4.51 7.86 -12.04
N LEU A 28 -4.41 6.93 -11.09
CA LEU A 28 -4.73 5.52 -11.33
C LEU A 28 -6.19 5.31 -11.77
N GLU A 29 -7.13 6.03 -11.17
CA GLU A 29 -8.53 6.03 -11.59
C GLU A 29 -8.70 6.53 -13.03
N GLN A 30 -7.97 7.59 -13.43
CA GLN A 30 -7.99 8.10 -14.81
C GLN A 30 -7.44 7.10 -15.83
N TYR A 31 -6.37 6.38 -15.49
CA TYR A 31 -5.77 5.40 -16.40
C TYR A 31 -6.59 4.12 -16.53
N THR A 32 -7.16 3.64 -15.42
CA THR A 32 -7.89 2.36 -15.39
C THR A 32 -9.36 2.51 -15.68
N SER A 33 -9.92 3.72 -15.58
CA SER A 33 -11.37 4.00 -15.64
C SER A 33 -12.19 3.23 -14.57
N VAL A 34 -11.52 2.65 -13.57
CA VAL A 34 -12.16 1.96 -12.45
C VAL A 34 -12.13 2.87 -11.23
N PRO A 35 -13.24 2.99 -10.46
CA PRO A 35 -13.24 3.83 -9.28
C PRO A 35 -12.21 3.36 -8.26
N LYS A 36 -11.42 4.30 -7.75
CA LYS A 36 -10.31 4.06 -6.82
C LYS A 36 -10.71 3.27 -5.57
N THR A 37 -11.94 3.44 -5.08
CA THR A 37 -12.48 2.69 -3.94
C THR A 37 -12.53 1.19 -4.21
N TYR A 38 -12.97 0.78 -5.40
CA TYR A 38 -13.02 -0.63 -5.78
C TYR A 38 -11.63 -1.22 -6.01
N LEU A 39 -10.71 -0.43 -6.59
CA LEU A 39 -9.31 -0.86 -6.73
C LEU A 39 -8.67 -1.10 -5.36
N ALA A 40 -8.82 -0.18 -4.41
CA ALA A 40 -8.22 -0.32 -3.09
C ALA A 40 -8.81 -1.51 -2.31
N VAL A 41 -10.13 -1.66 -2.30
CA VAL A 41 -10.78 -2.80 -1.64
C VAL A 41 -10.41 -4.12 -2.34
N GLY A 42 -10.35 -4.12 -3.67
CA GLY A 42 -9.97 -5.29 -4.46
C GLY A 42 -8.53 -5.74 -4.18
N VAL A 43 -7.58 -4.81 -4.14
CA VAL A 43 -6.18 -5.10 -3.80
C VAL A 43 -6.06 -5.58 -2.36
N ALA A 44 -6.75 -4.93 -1.41
CA ALA A 44 -6.73 -5.35 -0.02
C ALA A 44 -7.30 -6.77 0.17
N ALA A 45 -8.43 -7.08 -0.48
CA ALA A 45 -9.03 -8.40 -0.46
C ALA A 45 -8.11 -9.45 -1.12
N PHE A 46 -7.50 -9.12 -2.26
CA PHE A 46 -6.55 -9.99 -2.93
C PHE A 46 -5.35 -10.32 -2.04
N LEU A 47 -4.70 -9.31 -1.46
CA LEU A 47 -3.58 -9.52 -0.54
C LEU A 47 -4.00 -10.32 0.69
N PHE A 48 -5.16 -10.01 1.27
CA PHE A 48 -5.69 -10.76 2.40
C PHE A 48 -5.87 -12.24 2.07
N LEU A 49 -6.46 -12.57 0.93
CA LEU A 49 -6.64 -13.96 0.51
C LEU A 49 -5.29 -14.65 0.24
N MET A 50 -4.35 -13.97 -0.41
CA MET A 50 -3.01 -14.50 -0.68
C MET A 50 -2.26 -14.85 0.60
N ILE A 51 -2.37 -14.00 1.63
CA ILE A 51 -1.79 -14.24 2.96
C ILE A 51 -2.56 -15.33 3.70
N PHE A 52 -3.90 -15.27 3.70
CA PHE A 52 -4.76 -16.22 4.41
C PHE A 52 -4.56 -17.65 3.94
N PHE A 53 -4.43 -17.86 2.62
CA PHE A 53 -4.11 -19.16 2.03
C PHE A 53 -2.61 -19.46 1.99
N ASN A 54 -1.76 -18.54 2.46
CA ASN A 54 -0.31 -18.65 2.47
C ASN A 54 0.28 -19.02 1.09
N ILE A 55 -0.30 -18.49 0.01
CA ILE A 55 0.14 -18.78 -1.38
C ILE A 55 1.38 -17.95 -1.71
N LEU A 56 1.39 -16.69 -1.28
CA LEU A 56 2.50 -15.75 -1.48
C LEU A 56 3.17 -15.36 -0.15
N GLY A 57 3.01 -16.16 0.90
CA GLY A 57 3.46 -15.78 2.25
C GLY A 57 4.97 -15.51 2.30
N GLU A 58 5.78 -16.43 1.78
CA GLU A 58 7.25 -16.30 1.74
C GLU A 58 7.67 -15.08 0.91
N LEU A 59 7.12 -14.92 -0.31
CA LEU A 59 7.42 -13.77 -1.16
C LEU A 59 7.04 -12.44 -0.49
N LEU A 60 5.86 -12.36 0.14
CA LEU A 60 5.39 -11.15 0.80
C LEU A 60 6.22 -10.85 2.06
N SER A 61 6.58 -11.86 2.85
CA SER A 61 7.44 -11.68 4.02
C SER A 61 8.84 -11.23 3.63
N ASP A 62 9.40 -11.79 2.55
CA ASP A 62 10.72 -11.43 2.06
C ASP A 62 10.74 -10.00 1.53
N ILE A 63 9.72 -9.61 0.75
CA ILE A 63 9.58 -8.24 0.27
C ILE A 63 9.44 -7.29 1.45
N ILE A 64 8.53 -7.54 2.39
CA ILE A 64 8.31 -6.62 3.52
C ILE A 64 9.55 -6.54 4.42
N GLY A 65 10.19 -7.67 4.69
CA GLY A 65 11.41 -7.75 5.48
C GLY A 65 12.54 -6.95 4.85
N TRP A 66 12.75 -7.12 3.54
CA TRP A 66 13.89 -6.52 2.84
C TRP A 66 13.64 -5.12 2.26
N LEU A 67 12.39 -4.66 2.13
CA LEU A 67 12.06 -3.40 1.46
C LEU A 67 12.50 -2.14 2.22
N TYR A 68 12.21 -2.06 3.53
CA TYR A 68 12.61 -0.91 4.35
C TYR A 68 14.14 -0.71 4.39
N PRO A 69 14.94 -1.75 4.61
CA PRO A 69 16.41 -1.68 4.59
C PRO A 69 16.95 -1.32 3.23
N ALA A 70 16.42 -1.93 2.16
CA ALA A 70 16.82 -1.60 0.80
C ALA A 70 16.57 -0.11 0.51
N TYR A 71 15.41 0.43 0.91
CA TYR A 71 15.10 1.86 0.76
C TYR A 71 16.11 2.75 1.51
N VAL A 72 16.43 2.41 2.76
CA VAL A 72 17.41 3.20 3.54
C VAL A 72 18.82 3.08 2.96
N SER A 73 19.23 1.90 2.48
CA SER A 73 20.50 1.67 1.78
C SER A 73 20.66 2.57 0.56
N PHE A 74 19.63 2.66 -0.29
CA PHE A 74 19.69 3.56 -1.45
C PHE A 74 19.73 5.03 -1.03
N LYS A 75 18.98 5.42 0.00
CA LYS A 75 18.95 6.79 0.50
C LYS A 75 20.27 7.22 1.15
N ALA A 76 20.96 6.30 1.81
CA ALA A 76 22.26 6.54 2.44
C ALA A 76 23.36 6.85 1.42
N ILE A 77 23.25 6.35 0.18
CA ILE A 77 24.20 6.67 -0.92
C ILE A 77 24.03 8.14 -1.38
N GLU A 78 22.80 8.67 -1.32
CA GLU A 78 22.48 10.02 -1.75
C GLU A 78 22.82 11.08 -0.68
N ASN A 79 22.73 10.72 0.60
CA ASN A 79 23.06 11.60 1.72
C ASN A 79 24.57 11.61 2.03
N LYS A 80 25.17 12.81 2.16
CA LYS A 80 26.58 12.98 2.56
C LYS A 80 26.86 12.75 4.05
N ASN A 81 25.82 12.54 4.88
CA ASN A 81 25.94 12.49 6.34
C ASN A 81 25.94 11.03 6.84
N TYR A 82 27.05 10.33 6.57
CA TYR A 82 27.23 8.88 6.76
C TYR A 82 27.07 8.38 8.22
N ALA A 83 27.15 9.25 9.23
CA ALA A 83 27.23 8.82 10.63
C ALA A 83 25.91 8.25 11.19
N ASN A 84 24.75 8.77 10.75
CA ASN A 84 23.45 8.34 11.26
C ASN A 84 22.87 7.13 10.49
N ASP A 85 23.21 6.99 9.21
CA ASP A 85 22.70 5.89 8.37
C ASP A 85 23.55 4.62 8.51
N ALA A 86 24.82 4.72 8.93
CA ALA A 86 25.74 3.58 9.08
C ALA A 86 25.32 2.57 10.16
N GLN A 87 24.72 3.01 11.28
CA GLN A 87 24.27 2.07 12.31
C GLN A 87 23.15 1.16 11.79
N LEU A 88 22.16 1.72 11.10
CA LEU A 88 21.06 0.92 10.54
C LEU A 88 21.57 -0.09 9.50
N LEU A 89 22.56 0.29 8.68
CA LEU A 89 23.19 -0.58 7.67
C LEU A 89 24.15 -1.63 8.25
N THR A 90 24.55 -1.51 9.51
CA THR A 90 25.44 -2.49 10.18
C THR A 90 24.65 -3.58 10.91
N TYR A 91 23.46 -3.24 11.39
CA TYR A 91 22.58 -4.16 12.13
C TYR A 91 21.54 -4.85 11.24
N TRP A 92 21.34 -4.34 10.04
CA TRP A 92 20.76 -5.09 8.94
C TRP A 92 21.74 -6.09 8.36
#